data_AF-A0A084Y3P8-F1
#
_entry.id   AF-A0A084Y3P8-F1
#
_cell.length_a   1.000
_cell.length_b   1.000
_cell.length_c   1.000
_cell.angle_alpha   90.00
_cell.angle_beta   90.00
_cell.angle_gamma   90.00
#
_symmetry.space_group_name_H-M   'P 1'
#
loop_
_entity.id
_entity.type
_entity.pdbx_description
1 polymer ?
#
loop_
_entity_poly.entity_id
_entity_poly.type
_entity_poly.pdbx_seq_one_letter_code
_entity_poly.pdbx_strand_id
1 'polypeptide(L)'
;MNTHAPILPILIPFAAALLQMLADRLACQRIVGLLATALLILVTTWLTLLADDGLLRIYALGDWPAPFGIVLVVDRLAAAMTLLTALLGFVALLYASAGFDERGRHFHPIFQLQLVGLTGAFLTGDLFNLFVFFEVMLLASYTLLAHGGGLARTRAGISYVVLNLIGSALFLIALGLLYGTLGTLNLADLAHRLTLPGHDPALARLAFALLIAVFALKAGLLPLSLWLPHTYSAAGAPVAALFAIMTKVGIIAILRVQAIALTPAIPDLLDHWLTALAIATVVFAALGVLTASRLRVLAAWLVLLSAGTLLLTPAQANAQVAAAALFYLVHSTLAGAAFFLLAGVIAERRGEAADHFRAGPPPATWLQVAFLILAATTAGLPPFSGFLGKLMLLTTLRAVPAGTAIWSVLLASGFIVMIALARDGCLMIWKPATLAAPPPTGVIAWQRATATLLLVAAGPLLAIAAHPLAAYAERTASQLQTPGAYVAGVLGASMATSLREAAR
;
A
#
# COMPACT_ATOMS: atom_id res chain seq x y z
N MET A 1 21.24 10.78 -19.11
CA MET A 1 20.72 10.90 -17.73
C MET A 1 19.54 9.95 -17.44
N ASN A 2 18.73 9.56 -18.43
CA ASN A 2 17.58 8.66 -18.20
C ASN A 2 17.96 7.23 -17.77
N THR A 3 19.16 6.76 -18.12
CA THR A 3 19.61 5.38 -17.89
C THR A 3 19.64 5.01 -16.40
N HIS A 4 20.08 5.91 -15.52
CA HIS A 4 20.17 5.66 -14.06
C HIS A 4 18.96 6.17 -13.27
N ALA A 5 17.96 6.75 -13.92
CA ALA A 5 16.80 7.29 -13.22
C ALA A 5 16.03 6.23 -12.36
N PRO A 6 15.90 4.96 -12.78
CA PRO A 6 15.19 3.93 -12.00
C PRO A 6 15.70 3.65 -10.59
N ILE A 7 16.99 3.88 -10.30
CA ILE A 7 17.57 3.60 -8.98
C ILE A 7 17.40 4.77 -8.00
N LEU A 8 17.12 5.98 -8.50
CA LEU A 8 17.01 7.19 -7.68
C LEU A 8 15.96 7.09 -6.56
N PRO A 9 14.76 6.50 -6.75
CA PRO A 9 13.78 6.37 -5.67
C PRO A 9 14.27 5.57 -4.47
N ILE A 10 15.29 4.72 -4.65
CA ILE A 10 15.90 3.90 -3.59
C ILE A 10 17.11 4.66 -2.99
N LEU A 11 17.96 5.25 -3.83
CA LEU A 11 19.17 5.93 -3.38
C LEU A 11 18.91 7.23 -2.61
N ILE A 12 17.90 8.02 -3.01
CA ILE A 12 17.57 9.28 -2.34
C ILE A 12 17.23 9.06 -0.86
N PRO A 13 16.24 8.21 -0.49
CA PRO A 13 15.97 7.94 0.91
C PRO A 13 17.13 7.21 1.60
N PHE A 14 17.85 6.32 0.91
CA PHE A 14 19.00 5.64 1.53
C PHE A 14 20.12 6.61 1.91
N ALA A 15 20.51 7.52 1.01
CA ALA A 15 21.50 8.56 1.29
C ALA A 15 21.01 9.51 2.39
N ALA A 16 19.72 9.88 2.39
CA ALA A 16 19.13 10.67 3.44
C ALA A 16 19.21 9.97 4.81
N ALA A 17 18.96 8.65 4.87
CA ALA A 17 19.08 7.86 6.09
C ALA A 17 20.51 7.93 6.65
N LEU A 18 21.53 7.73 5.80
CA LEU A 18 22.95 7.82 6.19
C LEU A 18 23.31 9.21 6.70
N LEU A 19 22.93 10.27 5.98
CA LEU A 19 23.17 11.66 6.41
C LEU A 19 22.48 11.98 7.74
N GLN A 20 21.28 11.45 7.97
CA GLN A 20 20.55 11.63 9.22
C GLN A 20 21.15 10.83 10.38
N MET A 21 21.77 9.67 10.12
CA MET A 21 22.51 8.91 11.13
C MET A 21 23.77 9.66 11.59
N LEU A 22 24.42 10.40 10.68
CA LEU A 22 25.59 11.23 10.98
C LEU A 22 25.23 12.56 11.65
N ALA A 23 23.97 13.00 11.56
CA ALA A 23 23.52 14.28 12.11
C ALA A 23 23.03 14.13 13.56
N ASP A 24 23.67 14.84 14.50
CA ASP A 24 23.25 14.86 15.91
C ASP A 24 22.06 15.80 16.19
N ARG A 25 21.84 16.79 15.34
CA ARG A 25 20.78 17.80 15.53
C ARG A 25 19.49 17.37 14.85
N LEU A 26 18.40 17.30 15.62
CA LEU A 26 17.08 16.95 15.10
C LEU A 26 16.60 17.90 14.00
N ALA A 27 16.91 19.19 14.09
CA ALA A 27 16.58 20.16 13.04
C ALA A 27 17.23 19.80 11.69
N CYS A 28 18.51 19.38 11.70
CA CYS A 28 19.18 18.90 10.50
C CYS A 28 18.53 17.61 9.98
N GLN A 29 18.18 16.68 10.87
CA GLN A 29 17.49 15.44 10.46
C GLN A 29 16.14 15.72 9.79
N ARG A 30 15.35 16.65 10.35
CA ARG A 30 14.07 17.11 9.76
C ARG A 30 14.28 17.73 8.38
N ILE A 31 15.24 18.65 8.24
CA ILE A 31 15.53 19.32 6.96
C ILE A 31 15.95 18.30 5.90
N VAL A 32 16.93 17.44 6.22
CA VAL A 32 17.39 16.39 5.30
C VAL A 32 16.24 15.48 4.89
N GLY A 33 15.40 15.08 5.85
CA GLY A 33 14.29 14.16 5.57
C GLY A 33 13.20 14.77 4.70
N LEU A 34 12.81 16.01 4.97
CA LEU A 34 11.81 16.74 4.18
C LEU A 34 12.33 17.08 2.78
N LEU A 35 13.60 17.48 2.65
CA LEU A 35 14.20 17.72 1.32
C LEU A 35 14.32 16.42 0.52
N ALA A 36 14.73 15.31 1.15
CA ALA A 36 14.83 14.02 0.48
C ALA A 36 13.46 13.51 -0.01
N THR A 37 12.41 13.63 0.83
CA THR A 37 11.05 13.24 0.44
C THR A 37 10.44 14.17 -0.61
N ALA A 38 10.74 15.47 -0.57
CA ALA A 38 10.34 16.41 -1.64
C ALA A 38 11.04 16.08 -2.97
N LEU A 39 12.35 15.80 -2.94
CA LEU A 39 13.11 15.36 -4.12
C LEU A 39 12.58 14.03 -4.64
N LEU A 40 12.23 13.10 -3.76
CA LEU A 40 11.62 11.82 -4.12
C LEU A 40 10.28 12.00 -4.85
N ILE A 41 9.44 12.97 -4.43
CA ILE A 41 8.21 13.33 -5.17
C ILE A 41 8.57 13.81 -6.58
N LEU A 42 9.51 14.75 -6.72
CA LEU A 42 9.90 15.27 -8.04
C LEU A 42 10.41 14.16 -8.97
N VAL A 43 11.29 13.29 -8.46
CA VAL A 43 11.86 12.18 -9.24
C VAL A 43 10.79 11.16 -9.61
N THR A 44 9.91 10.77 -8.67
CA THR A 44 8.87 9.78 -8.96
C THR A 44 7.78 10.34 -9.87
N THR A 45 7.41 11.63 -9.76
CA THR A 45 6.55 12.31 -10.75
C THR A 45 7.19 12.30 -12.13
N TRP A 46 8.48 12.61 -12.23
CA TRP A 46 9.22 12.53 -13.49
C TRP A 46 9.20 11.10 -14.06
N LEU A 47 9.43 10.08 -13.22
CA LEU A 47 9.34 8.67 -13.63
C LEU A 47 7.92 8.27 -14.06
N THR A 48 6.86 8.77 -13.41
CA THR A 48 5.47 8.53 -13.81
C THR A 48 5.17 9.14 -15.17
N LEU A 49 5.62 10.38 -15.43
CA LEU A 49 5.45 11.04 -16.73
C LEU A 49 6.24 10.32 -17.83
N LEU A 50 7.46 9.89 -17.52
CA LEU A 50 8.27 9.09 -18.44
C LEU A 50 7.60 7.74 -18.76
N ALA A 51 7.15 7.00 -17.75
CA ALA A 51 6.52 5.69 -17.92
C ALA A 51 5.21 5.74 -18.74
N ASP A 52 4.60 6.91 -18.90
CA ASP A 52 3.33 7.06 -19.59
C ASP A 52 3.42 6.85 -21.11
N ASP A 53 4.62 6.90 -21.69
CA ASP A 53 4.86 6.49 -23.09
C ASP A 53 4.70 4.98 -23.33
N GLY A 54 4.65 4.18 -22.26
CA GLY A 54 4.49 2.73 -22.30
C GLY A 54 5.79 1.95 -22.50
N LEU A 55 6.92 2.64 -22.63
CA LEU A 55 8.23 2.00 -22.73
C LEU A 55 8.72 1.59 -21.33
N LEU A 56 9.09 0.33 -21.20
CA LEU A 56 9.69 -0.20 -19.99
C LEU A 56 11.12 0.33 -19.86
N ARG A 57 11.43 0.92 -18.70
CA ARG A 57 12.78 1.38 -18.40
C ARG A 57 13.41 0.40 -17.44
N ILE A 58 14.44 -0.27 -17.92
CA ILE A 58 15.11 -1.36 -17.19
C ILE A 58 16.49 -0.88 -16.80
N TYR A 59 16.83 -1.13 -15.54
CA TYR A 59 18.12 -0.80 -14.97
C TYR A 59 18.76 -2.06 -14.42
N ALA A 60 19.79 -2.56 -15.12
CA ALA A 60 20.62 -3.65 -14.66
C ALA A 60 21.61 -3.14 -13.62
N LEU A 61 21.51 -3.61 -12.37
CA LEU A 61 22.48 -3.25 -11.36
C LEU A 61 23.84 -3.90 -11.67
N GLY A 62 24.88 -3.07 -11.67
CA GLY A 62 26.25 -3.52 -11.92
C GLY A 62 26.52 -3.94 -13.37
N ASP A 63 25.63 -3.61 -14.30
CA ASP A 63 25.74 -3.95 -15.73
C ASP A 63 25.80 -5.47 -16.02
N TRP A 64 25.33 -6.28 -15.07
CA TRP A 64 25.18 -7.73 -15.27
C TRP A 64 23.95 -8.02 -16.14
N PRO A 65 24.08 -8.85 -17.19
CA PRO A 65 22.96 -9.16 -18.05
C PRO A 65 21.87 -9.93 -17.30
N ALA A 66 20.61 -9.63 -17.60
CA ALA A 66 19.50 -10.49 -17.19
C ALA A 66 19.64 -11.87 -17.86
N PRO A 67 19.35 -12.99 -17.17
CA PRO A 67 18.71 -13.08 -15.86
C PRO A 67 19.67 -13.15 -14.65
N PHE A 68 20.99 -13.03 -14.85
CA PHE A 68 21.99 -13.25 -13.80
C PHE A 68 22.16 -12.04 -12.86
N GLY A 69 21.83 -10.83 -13.33
CA GLY A 69 21.85 -9.60 -12.55
C GLY A 69 20.50 -9.20 -11.95
N ILE A 70 20.54 -8.39 -10.90
CA ILE A 70 19.33 -7.73 -10.36
C ILE A 70 18.91 -6.63 -11.32
N VAL A 71 17.63 -6.65 -11.72
CA VAL A 71 17.03 -5.62 -12.57
C VAL A 71 15.98 -4.82 -11.80
N LEU A 72 16.02 -3.50 -11.94
CA LEU A 72 14.91 -2.62 -11.59
C LEU A 72 14.11 -2.32 -12.84
N VAL A 73 12.79 -2.40 -12.75
CA VAL A 73 11.88 -2.17 -13.87
C VAL A 73 10.92 -1.05 -13.50
N VAL A 74 10.99 0.05 -14.24
CA VAL A 74 10.00 1.13 -14.16
C VAL A 74 8.98 0.92 -15.27
N ASP A 75 7.85 0.34 -14.88
CA ASP A 75 6.60 0.32 -15.63
C ASP A 75 5.59 1.33 -15.04
N ARG A 76 4.43 1.49 -15.68
CA ARG A 76 3.41 2.46 -15.22
C ARG A 76 2.95 2.17 -13.79
N LEU A 77 2.87 0.89 -13.42
CA LEU A 77 2.44 0.47 -12.09
C LEU A 77 3.46 0.85 -11.02
N ALA A 78 4.73 0.48 -11.21
CA ALA A 78 5.83 0.79 -10.31
C ALA A 78 6.03 2.30 -10.15
N ALA A 79 5.94 3.05 -11.26
CA ALA A 79 6.03 4.51 -11.23
C ALA A 79 4.89 5.15 -10.42
N ALA A 80 3.64 4.68 -10.59
CA ALA A 80 2.51 5.19 -9.81
C ALA A 80 2.62 4.84 -8.32
N MET A 81 3.03 3.62 -7.99
CA MET A 81 3.17 3.16 -6.60
C MET A 81 4.32 3.86 -5.86
N THR A 82 5.43 4.13 -6.54
CA THR A 82 6.54 4.90 -5.96
C THR A 82 6.15 6.37 -5.76
N LEU A 83 5.41 6.99 -6.68
CA LEU A 83 4.86 8.34 -6.49
C LEU A 83 3.89 8.41 -5.32
N LEU A 84 2.96 7.46 -5.23
CA LEU A 84 2.02 7.38 -4.11
C LEU A 84 2.76 7.23 -2.77
N THR A 85 3.81 6.41 -2.75
CA THR A 85 4.68 6.23 -1.57
C THR A 85 5.41 7.53 -1.20
N ALA A 86 5.95 8.26 -2.18
CA ALA A 86 6.65 9.52 -1.97
C ALA A 86 5.73 10.60 -1.39
N LEU A 87 4.52 10.74 -1.95
CA LEU A 87 3.49 11.67 -1.45
C LEU A 87 3.10 11.35 -0.01
N LEU A 88 2.82 10.07 0.29
CA LEU A 88 2.45 9.64 1.63
C LEU A 88 3.60 9.86 2.63
N GLY A 89 4.83 9.51 2.22
CA GLY A 89 6.04 9.69 3.01
C GLY A 89 6.29 11.14 3.38
N PHE A 90 6.19 12.05 2.41
CA PHE A 90 6.34 13.49 2.66
C PHE A 90 5.31 14.00 3.68
N VAL A 91 4.02 13.68 3.46
CA VAL A 91 2.94 14.18 4.32
C VAL A 91 3.03 13.60 5.74
N ALA A 92 3.33 12.29 5.87
CA ALA A 92 3.53 11.65 7.16
C ALA A 92 4.76 12.20 7.90
N LEU A 93 5.87 12.48 7.19
CA LEU A 93 7.08 13.06 7.79
C LEU A 93 6.88 14.52 8.22
N LEU A 94 6.16 15.31 7.41
CA LEU A 94 5.76 16.67 7.76
C LEU A 94 4.94 16.67 9.05
N TYR A 95 3.94 15.79 9.16
CA TYR A 95 3.15 15.62 10.37
C TYR A 95 4.03 15.22 11.58
N ALA A 96 4.95 14.27 11.37
CA ALA A 96 5.80 13.75 12.44
C ALA A 96 6.77 14.80 12.99
N SER A 97 7.24 15.72 12.13
CA SER A 97 8.20 16.79 12.45
C SER A 97 7.66 17.86 13.42
N ALA A 98 6.39 17.79 13.79
CA ALA A 98 5.79 18.59 14.85
C ALA A 98 5.83 17.86 16.21
N GLY A 99 6.98 17.29 16.59
CA GLY A 99 7.23 16.72 17.92
C GLY A 99 6.79 15.27 18.13
N PHE A 100 6.32 14.56 17.09
CA PHE A 100 6.17 13.10 17.21
C PHE A 100 7.54 12.41 17.16
N ASP A 101 8.42 12.92 16.30
CA ASP A 101 9.79 12.47 16.09
C ASP A 101 10.73 12.66 17.30
N GLU A 102 10.34 13.51 18.26
CA GLU A 102 11.08 13.73 19.52
C GLU A 102 10.89 12.61 20.55
N ARG A 103 9.93 11.70 20.33
CA ARG A 103 9.53 10.68 21.33
C ARG A 103 10.49 9.49 21.43
N GLY A 104 11.49 9.41 20.55
CA GLY A 104 12.50 8.36 20.57
C GLY A 104 13.67 8.70 19.64
N ARG A 105 14.75 7.93 19.76
CA ARG A 105 15.93 8.12 18.91
C ARG A 105 15.72 7.53 17.51
N HIS A 106 16.47 8.03 16.54
CA HIS A 106 16.61 7.48 15.18
C HIS A 106 15.31 7.39 14.36
N PHE A 107 14.26 8.15 14.70
CA PHE A 107 13.01 8.18 13.92
C PHE A 107 13.25 8.45 12.43
N HIS A 108 13.99 9.52 12.14
CA HIS A 108 14.22 10.02 10.79
C HIS A 108 14.97 9.03 9.89
N PRO A 109 16.15 8.47 10.28
CA PRO A 109 16.81 7.44 9.50
C PRO A 109 15.93 6.21 9.23
N ILE A 110 15.22 5.73 10.25
CA ILE A 110 14.37 4.54 10.12
C ILE A 110 13.17 4.83 9.20
N PHE A 111 12.61 6.03 9.27
CA PHE A 111 11.56 6.47 8.35
C PHE A 111 12.06 6.49 6.90
N GLN A 112 13.30 6.92 6.65
CA GLN A 112 13.88 6.85 5.32
C GLN A 112 14.14 5.41 4.86
N LEU A 113 14.63 4.52 5.73
CA LEU A 113 14.77 3.09 5.41
C LEU A 113 13.43 2.41 5.11
N GLN A 114 12.34 2.84 5.76
CA GLN A 114 10.99 2.40 5.40
C GLN A 114 10.65 2.78 3.94
N LEU A 115 11.01 3.99 3.50
CA LEU A 115 10.81 4.43 2.11
C LEU A 115 11.72 3.68 1.12
N VAL A 116 12.95 3.33 1.51
CA VAL A 116 13.85 2.45 0.72
C VAL A 116 13.17 1.11 0.46
N GLY A 117 12.68 0.44 1.51
CA GLY A 117 12.02 -0.86 1.38
C GLY A 117 10.73 -0.78 0.56
N LEU A 118 9.90 0.25 0.78
CA LEU A 118 8.65 0.44 0.02
C LEU A 118 8.91 0.70 -1.47
N THR A 119 9.79 1.65 -1.81
CA THR A 119 10.07 2.00 -3.21
C THR A 119 10.79 0.86 -3.93
N GLY A 120 11.76 0.21 -3.28
CA GLY A 120 12.47 -0.93 -3.85
C GLY A 120 11.56 -2.12 -4.15
N ALA A 121 10.60 -2.43 -3.26
CA ALA A 121 9.65 -3.52 -3.47
C ALA A 121 8.74 -3.30 -4.70
N PHE A 122 8.44 -2.05 -5.06
CA PHE A 122 7.66 -1.75 -6.28
C PHE A 122 8.50 -1.77 -7.55
N LEU A 123 9.80 -1.48 -7.46
CA LEU A 123 10.70 -1.33 -8.61
C LEU A 123 11.44 -2.61 -9.00
N THR A 124 11.59 -3.57 -8.10
CA THR A 124 12.35 -4.79 -8.37
C THR A 124 11.67 -5.70 -9.41
N GLY A 125 12.47 -6.23 -10.34
CA GLY A 125 12.07 -7.29 -11.27
C GLY A 125 12.51 -8.70 -10.85
N ASP A 126 13.05 -8.85 -9.65
CA ASP A 126 13.55 -10.11 -9.10
C ASP A 126 12.87 -10.44 -7.76
N LEU A 127 12.47 -11.71 -7.58
CA LEU A 127 11.73 -12.18 -6.40
C LEU A 127 12.58 -12.28 -5.13
N PHE A 128 13.88 -12.59 -5.23
CA PHE A 128 14.77 -12.56 -4.08
C PHE A 128 15.03 -11.13 -3.63
N ASN A 129 15.26 -10.22 -4.58
CA ASN A 129 15.41 -8.81 -4.25
C ASN A 129 14.10 -8.19 -3.73
N LEU A 130 12.94 -8.70 -4.16
CA LEU A 130 11.65 -8.37 -3.54
C LEU A 130 11.59 -8.82 -2.07
N PHE A 131 12.06 -10.03 -1.76
CA PHE A 131 12.21 -10.49 -0.37
C PHE A 131 13.13 -9.56 0.43
N VAL A 132 14.28 -9.16 -0.11
CA VAL A 132 15.21 -8.24 0.57
C VAL A 132 14.52 -6.90 0.90
N PHE A 133 13.82 -6.29 -0.07
CA PHE A 133 13.09 -5.05 0.19
C PHE A 133 11.91 -5.23 1.16
N PHE A 134 11.28 -6.40 1.18
CA PHE A 134 10.28 -6.76 2.19
C PHE A 134 10.88 -6.75 3.60
N GLU A 135 12.05 -7.36 3.77
CA GLU A 135 12.75 -7.39 5.07
C GLU A 135 13.21 -5.99 5.50
N VAL A 136 13.79 -5.21 4.59
CA VAL A 136 14.18 -3.82 4.89
C VAL A 136 12.97 -2.99 5.36
N MET A 137 11.85 -3.10 4.64
CA MET A 137 10.61 -2.44 5.01
C MET A 137 10.06 -2.97 6.35
N LEU A 138 10.13 -4.27 6.63
CA LEU A 138 9.60 -4.88 7.85
C LEU A 138 10.42 -4.50 9.08
N LEU A 139 11.75 -4.56 8.99
CA LEU A 139 12.64 -4.18 10.08
C LEU A 139 12.46 -2.70 10.45
N ALA A 140 12.33 -1.84 9.43
CA ALA A 140 12.01 -0.42 9.65
C ALA A 140 10.63 -0.25 10.30
N SER A 141 9.59 -0.97 9.84
CA SER A 141 8.24 -0.84 10.37
C SER A 141 8.13 -1.34 11.81
N TYR A 142 8.84 -2.39 12.20
CA TYR A 142 8.89 -2.87 13.59
C TYR A 142 9.39 -1.78 14.53
N THR A 143 10.44 -1.07 14.12
CA THR A 143 11.05 -0.04 14.96
C THR A 143 10.21 1.23 14.98
N LEU A 144 9.60 1.62 13.85
CA LEU A 144 8.64 2.73 13.79
C LEU A 144 7.39 2.46 14.63
N LEU A 145 6.89 1.22 14.66
CA LEU A 145 5.76 0.83 15.51
C LEU A 145 6.09 0.95 16.99
N ALA A 146 7.29 0.53 17.40
CA ALA A 146 7.76 0.63 18.78
C ALA A 146 8.17 2.06 19.19
N HIS A 147 8.26 2.98 18.23
CA HIS A 147 8.70 4.35 18.48
C HIS A 147 7.83 5.08 19.51
N GLY A 148 8.47 5.80 20.42
CA GLY A 148 7.79 6.47 21.54
C GLY A 148 7.31 5.54 22.67
N GLY A 149 7.59 4.24 22.59
CA GLY A 149 7.31 3.26 23.64
C GLY A 149 5.83 3.04 23.96
N GLY A 150 5.59 2.40 25.11
CA GLY A 150 4.26 2.11 25.65
C GLY A 150 3.82 0.66 25.47
N LEU A 151 3.23 0.09 26.53
CA LEU A 151 2.86 -1.34 26.58
C LEU A 151 1.97 -1.80 25.42
N ALA A 152 1.02 -0.96 25.00
CA ALA A 152 0.13 -1.27 23.88
C ALA A 152 0.90 -1.40 22.55
N ARG A 153 1.90 -0.54 22.31
CA ARG A 153 2.75 -0.58 21.10
C ARG A 153 3.68 -1.78 21.13
N THR A 154 4.32 -2.04 22.26
CA THR A 154 5.21 -3.20 22.42
C THR A 154 4.46 -4.51 22.24
N ARG A 155 3.29 -4.67 22.87
CA ARG A 155 2.48 -5.89 22.75
C ARG A 155 2.01 -6.11 21.30
N ALA A 156 1.53 -5.07 20.63
CA ALA A 156 1.16 -5.15 19.23
C ALA A 156 2.37 -5.46 18.33
N GLY A 157 3.53 -4.89 18.64
CA GLY A 157 4.78 -5.13 17.93
C GLY A 157 5.25 -6.58 17.98
N ILE A 158 5.12 -7.26 19.12
CA ILE A 158 5.52 -8.68 19.24
C ILE A 158 4.70 -9.56 18.28
N SER A 159 3.37 -9.46 18.31
CA SER A 159 2.52 -10.25 17.42
C SER A 159 2.78 -9.92 15.94
N TYR A 160 3.02 -8.66 15.63
CA TYR A 160 3.36 -8.21 14.29
C TYR A 160 4.69 -8.79 13.80
N VAL A 161 5.74 -8.74 14.61
CA VAL A 161 7.07 -9.30 14.29
C VAL A 161 6.99 -10.80 14.08
N VAL A 162 6.37 -11.54 15.00
CA VAL A 162 6.30 -13.01 14.93
C VAL A 162 5.60 -13.47 13.65
N LEU A 163 4.43 -12.90 13.34
CA LEU A 163 3.67 -13.31 12.16
C LEU A 163 4.40 -12.98 10.86
N ASN A 164 5.04 -11.81 10.78
CA ASN A 164 5.79 -11.44 9.58
C ASN A 164 7.09 -12.25 9.45
N LEU A 165 7.76 -12.61 10.55
CA LEU A 165 8.94 -13.47 10.51
C LEU A 165 8.61 -14.89 10.02
N ILE A 166 7.47 -15.46 10.46
CA ILE A 166 6.95 -16.73 9.93
C ILE A 166 6.69 -16.60 8.43
N GLY A 167 6.02 -15.51 8.00
CA GLY A 167 5.80 -15.22 6.59
C GLY A 167 7.10 -15.11 5.79
N SER A 168 8.13 -14.51 6.37
CA SER A 168 9.46 -14.31 5.76
C SER A 168 10.22 -15.63 5.60
N ALA A 169 10.10 -16.53 6.59
CA ALA A 169 10.62 -17.89 6.48
C ALA A 169 9.92 -18.69 5.38
N LEU A 170 8.58 -18.60 5.29
CA LEU A 170 7.81 -19.21 4.19
C LEU A 170 8.18 -18.61 2.84
N PHE A 171 8.49 -17.31 2.78
CA PHE A 171 8.95 -16.65 1.56
C PHE A 171 10.29 -17.26 1.10
N LEU A 172 11.27 -17.39 1.98
CA LEU A 172 12.56 -18.02 1.65
C LEU A 172 12.40 -19.48 1.20
N ILE A 173 11.50 -20.24 1.82
CA ILE A 173 11.18 -21.61 1.38
C ILE A 173 10.61 -21.60 -0.04
N ALA A 174 9.63 -20.72 -0.33
CA ALA A 174 9.06 -20.59 -1.66
C ALA A 174 10.11 -20.21 -2.71
N LEU A 175 11.02 -19.28 -2.39
CA LEU A 175 12.14 -18.90 -3.26
C LEU A 175 13.12 -20.06 -3.48
N GLY A 176 13.45 -20.81 -2.42
CA GLY A 176 14.32 -21.99 -2.53
C GLY A 176 13.71 -23.05 -3.44
N LEU A 177 12.41 -23.28 -3.35
CA LEU A 177 11.68 -24.20 -4.24
C LEU A 177 11.62 -23.69 -5.68
N LEU A 178 11.33 -22.41 -5.91
CA LEU A 178 11.34 -21.81 -7.25
C LEU A 178 12.72 -21.88 -7.90
N TYR A 179 13.78 -21.51 -7.16
CA TYR A 179 15.14 -21.60 -7.67
C TYR A 179 15.56 -23.06 -7.89
N GLY A 180 15.21 -23.98 -7.00
CA GLY A 180 15.52 -25.40 -7.16
C GLY A 180 14.79 -26.06 -8.34
N THR A 181 13.59 -25.58 -8.69
CA THR A 181 12.79 -26.13 -9.81
C THR A 181 13.09 -25.47 -11.15
N LEU A 182 13.22 -24.15 -11.18
CA LEU A 182 13.30 -23.36 -12.40
C LEU A 182 14.70 -22.77 -12.63
N GLY A 183 15.56 -22.73 -11.61
CA GLY A 183 16.95 -22.27 -11.73
C GLY A 183 17.12 -20.75 -11.83
N THR A 184 16.06 -19.98 -11.58
CA THR A 184 16.05 -18.52 -11.73
C THR A 184 15.06 -17.87 -10.75
N LEU A 185 15.34 -16.64 -10.35
CA LEU A 185 14.45 -15.80 -9.51
C LEU A 185 14.11 -14.46 -10.17
N ASN A 186 14.66 -14.20 -11.35
CA ASN A 186 14.26 -13.09 -12.20
C ASN A 186 12.84 -13.33 -12.71
N LEU A 187 11.92 -12.39 -12.49
CA LEU A 187 10.51 -12.60 -12.77
C LEU A 187 10.20 -12.83 -14.26
N ALA A 188 10.96 -12.19 -15.15
CA ALA A 188 10.80 -12.36 -16.60
C ALA A 188 11.29 -13.74 -17.06
N ASP A 189 12.43 -14.19 -16.57
CA ASP A 189 12.97 -15.52 -16.88
C ASP A 189 12.10 -16.63 -16.25
N LEU A 190 11.58 -16.42 -15.03
CA LEU A 190 10.61 -17.30 -14.39
C LEU A 190 9.38 -17.53 -15.26
N ALA A 191 8.77 -16.44 -15.75
CA ALA A 191 7.61 -16.52 -16.63
C ALA A 191 7.90 -17.29 -17.90
N HIS A 192 9.10 -17.13 -18.47
CA HIS A 192 9.51 -17.89 -19.64
C HIS A 192 9.72 -19.38 -19.32
N ARG A 193 10.51 -19.72 -18.29
CA ARG A 193 10.83 -21.11 -17.94
C ARG A 193 9.61 -21.95 -17.56
N LEU A 194 8.57 -21.33 -16.99
CA LEU A 194 7.29 -22.00 -16.72
C LEU A 194 6.58 -22.50 -17.99
N THR A 195 6.84 -21.88 -19.15
CA THR A 195 6.25 -22.32 -20.42
C THR A 195 7.04 -23.45 -21.08
N LEU A 196 8.27 -23.70 -20.63
CA LEU A 196 9.14 -24.74 -21.17
C LEU A 196 8.91 -26.09 -20.48
N PRO A 197 8.99 -27.21 -21.21
CA PRO A 197 8.97 -28.54 -20.61
C PRO A 197 10.28 -28.81 -19.84
N GLY A 198 10.21 -29.68 -18.81
CA GLY A 198 11.39 -30.18 -18.10
C GLY A 198 11.51 -29.75 -16.63
N HIS A 199 10.61 -28.90 -16.13
CA HIS A 199 10.46 -28.63 -14.71
C HIS A 199 9.38 -29.54 -14.09
N ASP A 200 9.42 -29.74 -12.77
CA ASP A 200 8.34 -30.41 -12.04
C ASP A 200 7.16 -29.42 -11.85
N PRO A 201 6.02 -29.62 -12.54
CA PRO A 201 4.91 -28.69 -12.49
C PRO A 201 4.22 -28.67 -11.13
N ALA A 202 4.23 -29.78 -10.39
CA ALA A 202 3.61 -29.86 -9.07
C ALA A 202 4.43 -29.05 -8.06
N LEU A 203 5.76 -29.19 -8.11
CA LEU A 203 6.65 -28.46 -7.22
C LEU A 203 6.67 -26.95 -7.52
N ALA A 204 6.66 -26.57 -8.80
CA ALA A 204 6.51 -25.17 -9.21
C ALA A 204 5.18 -24.57 -8.73
N ARG A 205 4.07 -25.28 -8.92
CA ARG A 205 2.75 -24.85 -8.45
C ARG A 205 2.69 -24.68 -6.93
N LEU A 206 3.28 -25.61 -6.18
CA LEU A 206 3.41 -25.49 -4.72
C LEU A 206 4.23 -24.25 -4.32
N ALA A 207 5.35 -24.01 -4.98
CA ALA A 207 6.22 -22.88 -4.69
C ALA A 207 5.51 -21.54 -4.92
N PHE A 208 4.76 -21.41 -6.03
CA PHE A 208 3.92 -20.23 -6.27
C PHE A 208 2.76 -20.12 -5.27
N ALA A 209 2.12 -21.23 -4.88
CA ALA A 209 1.07 -21.20 -3.86
C ALA A 209 1.58 -20.66 -2.51
N LEU A 210 2.77 -21.10 -2.08
CA LEU A 210 3.44 -20.58 -0.88
C LEU A 210 3.79 -19.10 -1.03
N LEU A 211 4.31 -18.70 -2.19
CA LEU A 211 4.64 -17.30 -2.47
C LEU A 211 3.38 -16.39 -2.39
N ILE A 212 2.28 -16.83 -2.98
CA ILE A 212 1.00 -16.12 -2.92
C ILE A 212 0.45 -16.09 -1.49
N ALA A 213 0.60 -17.15 -0.71
CA ALA A 213 0.19 -17.16 0.71
C ALA A 213 0.95 -16.11 1.53
N VAL A 214 2.26 -15.93 1.27
CA VAL A 214 3.08 -14.88 1.91
C VAL A 214 2.60 -13.49 1.52
N PHE A 215 2.33 -13.25 0.23
CA PHE A 215 1.82 -11.95 -0.19
C PHE A 215 0.39 -11.69 0.32
N ALA A 216 -0.43 -12.73 0.46
CA ALA A 216 -1.77 -12.65 1.04
C ALA A 216 -1.72 -12.33 2.55
N LEU A 217 -0.77 -12.91 3.29
CA LEU A 217 -0.46 -12.51 4.68
C LEU A 217 -0.14 -11.02 4.76
N LYS A 218 0.73 -10.54 3.86
CA LYS A 218 1.13 -9.12 3.79
C LYS A 218 -0.02 -8.19 3.41
N ALA A 219 -0.88 -8.64 2.49
CA ALA A 219 -2.06 -7.91 2.05
C ALA A 219 -3.17 -7.89 3.11
N GLY A 220 -3.14 -8.80 4.09
CA GLY A 220 -4.18 -8.91 5.11
C GLY A 220 -5.42 -9.65 4.60
N LEU A 221 -5.24 -10.78 3.91
CA LEU A 221 -6.34 -11.68 3.55
C LEU A 221 -6.77 -12.52 4.77
N LEU A 222 -8.07 -12.75 4.98
CA LEU A 222 -8.56 -13.69 6.00
C LEU A 222 -8.06 -15.13 5.71
N PRO A 223 -7.62 -15.93 6.70
CA PRO A 223 -7.56 -15.67 8.16
C PRO A 223 -6.28 -14.96 8.63
N LEU A 224 -5.37 -14.65 7.72
CA LEU A 224 -4.06 -14.06 7.99
C LEU A 224 -4.11 -12.56 8.32
N SER A 225 -5.30 -11.94 8.34
CA SER A 225 -5.52 -10.51 8.50
C SER A 225 -5.58 -10.00 9.94
N LEU A 226 -5.63 -10.91 10.93
CA LEU A 226 -5.92 -10.60 12.33
C LEU A 226 -4.88 -9.68 13.00
N TRP A 227 -3.67 -9.59 12.46
CA TRP A 227 -2.62 -8.72 12.97
C TRP A 227 -2.85 -7.24 12.67
N LEU A 228 -3.52 -6.92 11.55
CA LEU A 228 -3.54 -5.57 10.98
C LEU A 228 -4.30 -4.57 11.87
N PRO A 229 -5.56 -4.80 12.27
CA PRO A 229 -6.32 -3.81 13.03
C PRO A 229 -5.65 -3.42 14.35
N HIS A 230 -5.11 -4.41 15.07
CA HIS A 230 -4.40 -4.20 16.33
C HIS A 230 -3.07 -3.45 16.14
N THR A 231 -2.31 -3.81 15.12
CA THR A 231 -0.99 -3.19 14.86
C THR A 231 -1.14 -1.72 14.45
N TYR A 232 -2.05 -1.43 13.51
CA TYR A 232 -2.16 -0.10 12.92
C TYR A 232 -2.82 0.87 13.89
N SER A 233 -3.76 0.41 14.72
CA SER A 233 -4.37 1.24 15.77
C SER A 233 -3.43 1.53 16.94
N ALA A 234 -2.42 0.70 17.18
CA ALA A 234 -1.40 0.95 18.21
C ALA A 234 -0.33 1.95 17.75
N ALA A 235 0.00 1.95 16.45
CA ALA A 235 1.00 2.84 15.86
C ALA A 235 0.68 4.33 16.08
N GLY A 236 1.73 5.16 16.09
CA GLY A 236 1.56 6.61 16.08
C GLY A 236 0.91 7.09 14.77
N ALA A 237 0.12 8.15 14.81
CA ALA A 237 -0.60 8.68 13.66
C ALA A 237 0.23 8.80 12.35
N PRO A 238 1.44 9.40 12.32
CA PRO A 238 2.22 9.49 11.08
C PRO A 238 2.74 8.13 10.59
N VAL A 239 3.08 7.23 11.53
CA VAL A 239 3.54 5.87 11.20
C VAL A 239 2.39 5.05 10.64
N ALA A 240 1.21 5.11 11.27
CA ALA A 240 0.00 4.44 10.80
C ALA A 240 -0.46 4.97 9.44
N ALA A 241 -0.33 6.29 9.20
CA ALA A 241 -0.59 6.90 7.92
C ALA A 241 0.34 6.35 6.83
N LEU A 242 1.64 6.23 7.09
CA LEU A 242 2.57 5.58 6.16
C LEU A 242 2.26 4.08 5.99
N PHE A 243 1.85 3.39 7.05
CA PHE A 243 1.48 1.97 6.98
C PHE A 243 0.27 1.71 6.07
N ALA A 244 -0.54 2.74 5.77
CA ALA A 244 -1.64 2.60 4.83
C ALA A 244 -1.20 2.08 3.45
N ILE A 245 0.04 2.32 3.00
CA ILE A 245 0.57 1.77 1.73
C ILE A 245 1.08 0.32 1.88
N MET A 246 1.40 -0.16 3.08
CA MET A 246 2.13 -1.43 3.25
C MET A 246 1.33 -2.65 2.80
N THR A 247 0.00 -2.67 2.99
CA THR A 247 -0.84 -3.77 2.48
C THR A 247 -0.88 -3.80 0.95
N LYS A 248 -0.66 -2.65 0.30
CA LYS A 248 -0.71 -2.52 -1.16
C LYS A 248 0.53 -3.17 -1.78
N VAL A 249 1.64 -3.23 -1.06
CA VAL A 249 2.83 -3.98 -1.50
C VAL A 249 2.48 -5.45 -1.75
N GLY A 250 1.79 -6.11 -0.82
CA GLY A 250 1.36 -7.50 -1.00
C GLY A 250 0.37 -7.68 -2.16
N ILE A 251 -0.62 -6.78 -2.27
CA ILE A 251 -1.61 -6.81 -3.36
C ILE A 251 -0.95 -6.64 -4.73
N ILE A 252 -0.02 -5.68 -4.85
CA ILE A 252 0.71 -5.41 -6.09
C ILE A 252 1.68 -6.55 -6.41
N ALA A 253 2.31 -7.17 -5.42
CA ALA A 253 3.14 -8.36 -5.63
C ALA A 253 2.31 -9.53 -6.20
N ILE A 254 1.12 -9.80 -5.65
CA ILE A 254 0.18 -10.80 -6.20
C ILE A 254 -0.21 -10.41 -7.63
N LEU A 255 -0.62 -9.17 -7.87
CA LEU A 255 -1.05 -8.72 -9.20
C LEU A 255 0.08 -8.85 -10.24
N ARG A 256 1.32 -8.50 -9.87
CA ARG A 256 2.49 -8.56 -10.76
C ARG A 256 2.90 -10.01 -11.05
N VAL A 257 2.98 -10.87 -10.04
CA VAL A 257 3.28 -12.30 -10.22
C VAL A 257 2.17 -13.00 -11.00
N GLN A 258 0.91 -12.66 -10.72
CA GLN A 258 -0.22 -13.18 -11.47
C GLN A 258 -0.13 -12.81 -12.95
N ALA A 259 -0.01 -11.53 -13.26
CA ALA A 259 -0.02 -11.06 -14.64
C ALA A 259 1.18 -11.57 -15.47
N ILE A 260 2.37 -11.63 -14.85
CA ILE A 260 3.61 -11.98 -15.57
C ILE A 260 3.85 -13.49 -15.62
N ALA A 261 3.65 -14.22 -14.52
CA ALA A 261 4.01 -15.63 -14.41
C ALA A 261 2.81 -16.58 -14.38
N LEU A 262 1.77 -16.29 -13.58
CA LEU A 262 0.68 -17.25 -13.37
C LEU A 262 -0.30 -17.30 -14.53
N THR A 263 -0.83 -16.16 -15.00
CA THR A 263 -1.83 -16.14 -16.07
C THR A 263 -1.37 -16.87 -17.35
N PRO A 264 -0.10 -16.75 -17.80
CA PRO A 264 0.37 -17.49 -18.96
C PRO A 264 0.55 -19.00 -18.75
N ALA A 265 0.84 -19.47 -17.54
CA ALA A 265 1.30 -20.85 -17.29
C ALA A 265 0.42 -21.66 -16.33
N ILE A 266 -0.10 -21.05 -15.26
CA ILE A 266 -0.92 -21.67 -14.21
C ILE A 266 -2.10 -20.73 -13.85
N PRO A 267 -3.00 -20.44 -14.80
CA PRO A 267 -4.04 -19.41 -14.62
C PRO A 267 -5.03 -19.73 -13.50
N ASP A 268 -5.24 -21.00 -13.20
CA ASP A 268 -6.21 -21.51 -12.24
C ASP A 268 -5.74 -21.43 -10.78
N LEU A 269 -4.48 -21.05 -10.52
CA LEU A 269 -3.90 -21.08 -9.18
C LEU A 269 -4.66 -20.19 -8.18
N LEU A 270 -5.21 -19.07 -8.63
CA LEU A 270 -5.91 -18.09 -7.77
C LEU A 270 -7.43 -18.24 -7.79
N ASP A 271 -7.95 -19.11 -8.66
CA ASP A 271 -9.37 -19.18 -8.93
C ASP A 271 -10.17 -19.67 -7.72
N HIS A 272 -11.37 -19.11 -7.56
CA HIS A 272 -12.37 -19.43 -6.51
C HIS A 272 -11.95 -19.09 -5.07
N TRP A 273 -10.84 -19.64 -4.56
CA TRP A 273 -10.47 -19.51 -3.16
C TRP A 273 -10.08 -18.06 -2.80
N LEU A 274 -9.33 -17.37 -3.67
CA LEU A 274 -8.91 -15.99 -3.41
C LEU A 274 -10.12 -15.06 -3.40
N THR A 275 -11.05 -15.26 -4.34
CA THR A 275 -12.31 -14.51 -4.39
C THR A 275 -13.14 -14.75 -3.14
N ALA A 276 -13.32 -16.01 -2.73
CA ALA A 276 -14.08 -16.36 -1.53
C ALA A 276 -13.48 -15.73 -0.26
N LEU A 277 -12.16 -15.84 -0.07
CA LEU A 277 -11.47 -15.24 1.07
C LEU A 277 -11.46 -13.72 1.02
N ALA A 278 -11.37 -13.11 -0.17
CA ALA A 278 -11.44 -11.66 -0.33
C ALA A 278 -12.84 -11.13 0.05
N ILE A 279 -13.91 -11.79 -0.39
CA ILE A 279 -15.29 -11.51 0.03
C ILE A 279 -15.41 -11.66 1.55
N ALA A 280 -14.92 -12.76 2.12
CA ALA A 280 -14.95 -12.99 3.57
C ALA A 280 -14.17 -11.91 4.33
N THR A 281 -13.06 -11.43 3.78
CA THR A 281 -12.26 -10.33 4.34
C THR A 281 -13.04 -9.02 4.34
N VAL A 282 -13.76 -8.70 3.26
CA VAL A 282 -14.62 -7.50 3.19
C VAL A 282 -15.74 -7.57 4.23
N VAL A 283 -16.43 -8.71 4.34
CA VAL A 283 -17.50 -8.91 5.34
C VAL A 283 -16.92 -8.76 6.75
N PHE A 284 -15.82 -9.45 7.04
CA PHE A 284 -15.15 -9.40 8.34
C PHE A 284 -14.72 -7.98 8.71
N ALA A 285 -14.12 -7.25 7.78
CA ALA A 285 -13.71 -5.87 8.00
C ALA A 285 -14.90 -4.93 8.21
N ALA A 286 -16.00 -5.10 7.46
CA ALA A 286 -17.21 -4.31 7.63
C ALA A 286 -17.84 -4.50 9.03
N LEU A 287 -17.89 -5.74 9.51
CA LEU A 287 -18.30 -6.03 10.89
C LEU A 287 -17.33 -5.43 11.92
N GLY A 288 -16.03 -5.50 11.65
CA GLY A 288 -15.00 -4.85 12.45
C GLY A 288 -15.22 -3.34 12.59
N VAL A 289 -15.57 -2.65 11.49
CA VAL A 289 -15.89 -1.22 11.49
C VAL A 289 -17.03 -0.89 12.46
N LEU A 290 -18.09 -1.70 12.54
CA LEU A 290 -19.22 -1.45 13.45
C LEU A 290 -18.83 -1.53 14.94
N THR A 291 -17.83 -2.35 15.26
CA THR A 291 -17.36 -2.58 16.63
C THR A 291 -16.24 -1.64 17.06
N ALA A 292 -15.75 -0.79 16.14
CA ALA A 292 -14.68 0.14 16.45
C ALA A 292 -15.11 1.13 17.54
N SER A 293 -14.30 1.24 18.60
CA SER A 293 -14.56 2.15 19.72
C SER A 293 -13.76 3.46 19.64
N ARG A 294 -12.82 3.54 18.70
CA ARG A 294 -11.92 4.68 18.47
C ARG A 294 -11.72 4.92 16.99
N LEU A 295 -11.46 6.17 16.61
CA LEU A 295 -11.27 6.55 15.21
C LEU A 295 -10.07 5.84 14.56
N ARG A 296 -8.94 5.68 15.28
CA ARG A 296 -7.79 4.93 14.74
C ARG A 296 -8.07 3.45 14.51
N VAL A 297 -8.95 2.85 15.32
CA VAL A 297 -9.37 1.45 15.18
C VAL A 297 -10.29 1.32 13.97
N LEU A 298 -11.24 2.25 13.82
CA LEU A 298 -12.10 2.35 12.65
C LEU A 298 -11.26 2.49 11.37
N ALA A 299 -10.25 3.38 11.37
CA ALA A 299 -9.33 3.57 10.25
C ALA A 299 -8.59 2.29 9.86
N ALA A 300 -8.10 1.53 10.84
CA ALA A 300 -7.43 0.26 10.60
C ALA A 300 -8.36 -0.80 9.97
N TRP A 301 -9.61 -0.87 10.41
CA TRP A 301 -10.63 -1.72 9.77
C TRP A 301 -10.97 -1.28 8.34
N LEU A 302 -11.01 0.03 8.06
CA LEU A 302 -11.20 0.55 6.70
C LEU A 302 -10.02 0.20 5.78
N VAL A 303 -8.79 0.20 6.29
CA VAL A 303 -7.61 -0.27 5.53
C VAL A 303 -7.75 -1.76 5.19
N LEU A 304 -8.22 -2.58 6.13
CA LEU A 304 -8.47 -4.00 5.89
C LEU A 304 -9.61 -4.23 4.89
N LEU A 305 -10.71 -3.47 5.02
CA LEU A 305 -11.83 -3.49 4.08
C LEU A 305 -11.34 -3.19 2.65
N SER A 306 -10.54 -2.14 2.50
CA SER A 306 -9.95 -1.80 1.21
C SER A 306 -9.04 -2.91 0.69
N ALA A 307 -8.26 -3.57 1.54
CA ALA A 307 -7.39 -4.65 1.11
C ALA A 307 -8.21 -5.84 0.58
N GLY A 308 -9.27 -6.23 1.29
CA GLY A 308 -10.22 -7.25 0.82
C GLY A 308 -10.84 -6.90 -0.52
N THR A 309 -11.30 -5.65 -0.71
CA THR A 309 -11.85 -5.19 -1.99
C THR A 309 -10.82 -5.27 -3.13
N LEU A 310 -9.58 -4.88 -2.89
CA LEU A 310 -8.51 -4.91 -3.90
C LEU A 310 -8.02 -6.34 -4.23
N LEU A 311 -8.13 -7.28 -3.28
CA LEU A 311 -7.77 -8.69 -3.50
C LEU A 311 -8.77 -9.45 -4.40
N LEU A 312 -9.95 -8.88 -4.66
CA LEU A 312 -10.87 -9.39 -5.69
C LEU A 312 -10.29 -9.28 -7.10
N THR A 313 -9.38 -8.34 -7.33
CA THR A 313 -8.80 -8.03 -8.64
C THR A 313 -7.87 -9.09 -9.20
N PRO A 314 -6.80 -9.52 -8.50
CA PRO A 314 -5.90 -10.55 -9.00
C PRO A 314 -6.58 -11.91 -9.22
N ALA A 315 -7.76 -12.14 -8.65
CA ALA A 315 -8.52 -13.36 -8.88
C ALA A 315 -9.23 -13.41 -10.24
N GLN A 316 -9.30 -12.30 -11.00
CA GLN A 316 -10.16 -12.19 -12.20
C GLN A 316 -9.40 -11.99 -13.52
N ALA A 317 -8.07 -11.88 -13.47
CA ALA A 317 -7.18 -11.70 -14.63
C ALA A 317 -7.75 -10.79 -15.75
N ASN A 318 -8.34 -9.65 -15.39
CA ASN A 318 -9.05 -8.75 -16.32
C ASN A 318 -8.53 -7.30 -16.23
N ALA A 319 -8.21 -6.69 -17.38
CA ALA A 319 -7.64 -5.34 -17.44
C ALA A 319 -8.60 -4.28 -16.92
N GLN A 320 -9.89 -4.38 -17.20
CA GLN A 320 -10.87 -3.40 -16.73
C GLN A 320 -11.00 -3.47 -15.21
N VAL A 321 -11.03 -4.68 -14.65
CA VAL A 321 -11.05 -4.88 -13.19
C VAL A 321 -9.76 -4.35 -12.55
N ALA A 322 -8.60 -4.59 -13.18
CA ALA A 322 -7.31 -4.07 -12.73
C ALA A 322 -7.27 -2.54 -12.77
N ALA A 323 -7.75 -1.90 -13.84
CA ALA A 323 -7.81 -0.45 -13.96
C ALA A 323 -8.67 0.18 -12.86
N ALA A 324 -9.88 -0.36 -12.66
CA ALA A 324 -10.78 0.08 -11.58
C ALA A 324 -10.14 -0.06 -10.19
N ALA A 325 -9.43 -1.17 -9.96
CA ALA A 325 -8.75 -1.43 -8.70
C ALA A 325 -7.58 -0.48 -8.46
N LEU A 326 -6.79 -0.14 -9.48
CA LEU A 326 -5.70 0.82 -9.36
C LEU A 326 -6.21 2.21 -8.98
N PHE A 327 -7.33 2.66 -9.56
CA PHE A 327 -7.98 3.90 -9.14
C PHE A 327 -8.42 3.84 -7.68
N TYR A 328 -9.13 2.76 -7.29
CA TYR A 328 -9.59 2.57 -5.92
C TYR A 328 -8.43 2.46 -4.91
N LEU A 329 -7.31 1.86 -5.32
CA LEU A 329 -6.09 1.71 -4.51
C LEU A 329 -5.51 3.07 -4.11
N VAL A 330 -5.38 3.99 -5.06
CA VAL A 330 -4.87 5.35 -4.77
C VAL A 330 -5.81 6.05 -3.80
N HIS A 331 -7.12 6.04 -4.09
CA HIS A 331 -8.15 6.62 -3.23
C HIS A 331 -8.09 6.07 -1.80
N SER A 332 -8.17 4.75 -1.64
CA SER A 332 -8.30 4.12 -0.33
C SER A 332 -7.04 4.24 0.52
N THR A 333 -5.87 4.30 -0.12
CA THR A 333 -4.59 4.55 0.56
C THR A 333 -4.56 5.94 1.17
N LEU A 334 -4.87 6.98 0.38
CA LEU A 334 -4.86 8.37 0.85
C LEU A 334 -5.95 8.62 1.89
N ALA A 335 -7.15 8.06 1.70
CA ALA A 335 -8.24 8.17 2.67
C ALA A 335 -7.91 7.48 4.01
N GLY A 336 -7.32 6.28 3.97
CA GLY A 336 -6.89 5.57 5.19
C GLY A 336 -5.83 6.36 5.96
N ALA A 337 -4.84 6.91 5.26
CA ALA A 337 -3.81 7.75 5.86
C ALA A 337 -4.39 9.06 6.45
N ALA A 338 -5.33 9.70 5.75
CA ALA A 338 -6.04 10.87 6.24
C ALA A 338 -6.73 10.61 7.57
N PHE A 339 -7.39 9.44 7.72
CA PHE A 339 -8.07 9.08 8.97
C PHE A 339 -7.09 8.96 10.14
N PHE A 340 -5.91 8.36 9.93
CA PHE A 340 -4.91 8.26 11.00
C PHE A 340 -4.37 9.63 11.44
N LEU A 341 -4.07 10.53 10.49
CA LEU A 341 -3.60 11.88 10.84
C LEU A 341 -4.70 12.70 11.50
N LEU A 342 -5.93 12.64 10.98
CA LEU A 342 -7.10 13.31 11.54
C LEU A 342 -7.40 12.81 12.96
N ALA A 343 -7.36 11.50 13.19
CA ALA A 343 -7.51 10.92 14.52
C ALA A 343 -6.45 11.41 15.50
N GLY A 344 -5.20 11.56 15.05
CA GLY A 344 -4.13 12.14 15.85
C GLY A 344 -4.42 13.58 16.29
N VAL A 345 -4.82 14.45 15.36
CA VAL A 345 -5.12 15.86 15.68
C VAL A 345 -6.37 15.99 16.55
N ILE A 346 -7.42 15.20 16.27
CA ILE A 346 -8.64 15.17 17.09
C ILE A 346 -8.31 14.70 18.51
N ALA A 347 -7.49 13.66 18.67
CA ALA A 347 -7.13 13.14 19.98
C ALA A 347 -6.44 14.20 20.87
N GLU A 348 -5.58 15.03 20.29
CA GLU A 348 -4.89 16.11 21.00
C GLU A 348 -5.81 17.23 21.49
N ARG A 349 -7.01 17.35 20.88
CA ARG A 349 -7.98 18.41 21.21
C ARG A 349 -9.08 17.99 22.15
N ARG A 350 -9.17 16.70 22.46
CA ARG A 350 -10.29 16.15 23.22
C ARG A 350 -9.89 15.61 24.59
N GLY A 351 -8.68 15.93 25.05
CA GLY A 351 -8.17 15.51 26.37
C GLY A 351 -8.29 14.00 26.56
N GLU A 352 -8.88 13.58 27.68
CA GLU A 352 -9.09 12.16 28.00
C GLU A 352 -10.02 11.43 27.02
N ALA A 353 -10.92 12.14 26.33
CA ALA A 353 -11.76 11.50 25.31
C ALA A 353 -10.90 11.04 24.11
N ALA A 354 -9.79 11.71 23.84
CA ALA A 354 -8.87 11.42 22.75
C ALA A 354 -9.66 11.16 21.44
N ASP A 355 -9.42 10.02 20.78
CA ASP A 355 -10.12 9.60 19.57
C ASP A 355 -11.25 8.58 19.82
N HIS A 356 -11.77 8.47 21.05
CA HIS A 356 -12.91 7.61 21.35
C HIS A 356 -14.22 8.21 20.85
N PHE A 357 -15.14 7.35 20.43
CA PHE A 357 -16.51 7.68 20.03
C PHE A 357 -17.42 7.90 21.25
N ARG A 358 -17.08 8.88 22.08
CA ARG A 358 -17.87 9.35 23.22
C ARG A 358 -17.90 10.87 23.22
N ALA A 359 -18.84 11.50 23.93
CA ALA A 359 -18.87 12.95 24.06
C ALA A 359 -17.57 13.46 24.70
N GLY A 360 -17.13 14.64 24.29
CA GLY A 360 -15.93 15.31 24.80
C GLY A 360 -15.89 16.77 24.35
N PRO A 361 -14.80 17.49 24.62
CA PRO A 361 -14.63 18.85 24.11
C PRO A 361 -14.83 18.88 22.59
N PRO A 362 -15.58 19.86 22.04
CA PRO A 362 -15.83 19.92 20.61
C PRO A 362 -14.51 20.18 19.87
N PRO A 363 -14.18 19.41 18.82
CA PRO A 363 -13.01 19.71 18.00
C PRO A 363 -13.22 21.01 17.23
N ALA A 364 -12.12 21.68 16.84
CA ALA A 364 -12.16 22.89 16.04
C ALA A 364 -13.01 22.69 14.76
N THR A 365 -13.72 23.73 14.31
CA THR A 365 -14.68 23.65 13.18
C THR A 365 -14.07 23.03 11.93
N TRP A 366 -12.83 23.37 11.59
CA TRP A 366 -12.16 22.80 10.42
C TRP A 366 -11.93 21.28 10.53
N LEU A 367 -11.73 20.73 11.73
CA LEU A 367 -11.62 19.28 11.96
C LEU A 367 -12.97 18.58 11.75
N GLN A 368 -14.07 19.25 12.10
CA GLN A 368 -15.42 18.74 11.86
C GLN A 368 -15.70 18.62 10.36
N VAL A 369 -15.39 19.69 9.62
CA VAL A 369 -15.51 19.72 8.15
C VAL A 369 -14.57 18.70 7.51
N ALA A 370 -13.32 18.61 7.98
CA ALA A 370 -12.36 17.63 7.47
C ALA A 370 -12.82 16.18 7.69
N PHE A 371 -13.39 15.88 8.87
CA PHE A 371 -14.00 14.58 9.14
C PHE A 371 -15.18 14.32 8.20
N LEU A 372 -16.08 15.28 8.02
CA LEU A 372 -17.25 15.12 7.15
C LEU A 372 -16.84 14.83 5.70
N ILE A 373 -15.88 15.59 5.16
CA ILE A 373 -15.33 15.36 3.80
C ILE A 373 -14.72 13.97 3.71
N LEU A 374 -13.92 13.56 4.68
CA LEU A 374 -13.25 12.27 4.68
C LEU A 374 -14.24 11.09 4.86
N ALA A 375 -15.25 11.27 5.71
CA ALA A 375 -16.32 10.30 5.91
C ALA A 375 -17.15 10.12 4.64
N ALA A 376 -17.57 11.22 4.00
CA ALA A 376 -18.29 11.18 2.74
C ALA A 376 -17.45 10.55 1.61
N THR A 377 -16.16 10.92 1.56
CA THR A 377 -15.18 10.34 0.62
C THR A 377 -15.08 8.83 0.78
N THR A 378 -15.00 8.31 2.00
CA THR A 378 -14.76 6.87 2.26
C THR A 378 -16.02 6.03 2.23
N ALA A 379 -17.16 6.60 2.67
CA ALA A 379 -18.48 6.00 2.47
C ALA A 379 -18.75 5.80 0.97
N GLY A 380 -18.21 6.69 0.13
CA GLY A 380 -18.36 6.64 -1.32
C GLY A 380 -19.60 7.43 -1.77
N LEU A 381 -19.81 8.60 -1.16
CA LEU A 381 -20.87 9.52 -1.57
C LEU A 381 -20.40 10.37 -2.76
N PRO A 382 -21.25 10.62 -3.77
CA PRO A 382 -20.98 11.64 -4.78
C PRO A 382 -20.81 13.03 -4.11
N PRO A 383 -19.92 13.91 -4.61
CA PRO A 383 -19.09 13.79 -5.81
C PRO A 383 -17.65 13.27 -5.53
N PHE A 384 -17.38 12.55 -4.44
CA PHE A 384 -16.02 12.23 -4.02
C PHE A 384 -15.41 10.99 -4.71
N SER A 385 -14.08 10.87 -4.68
CA SER A 385 -13.34 9.79 -5.38
C SER A 385 -13.72 8.38 -4.93
N GLY A 386 -14.17 8.18 -3.70
CA GLY A 386 -14.59 6.87 -3.24
C GLY A 386 -15.87 6.36 -3.90
N PHE A 387 -16.75 7.26 -4.33
CA PHE A 387 -17.89 6.90 -5.16
C PHE A 387 -17.41 6.37 -6.52
N LEU A 388 -16.53 7.13 -7.19
CA LEU A 388 -16.02 6.78 -8.52
C LEU A 388 -15.25 5.45 -8.49
N GLY A 389 -14.34 5.26 -7.54
CA GLY A 389 -13.56 4.03 -7.42
C GLY A 389 -14.42 2.80 -7.15
N LYS A 390 -15.41 2.90 -6.24
CA LYS A 390 -16.35 1.80 -5.99
C LYS A 390 -17.25 1.55 -7.19
N LEU A 391 -17.72 2.59 -7.87
CA LEU A 391 -18.55 2.45 -9.07
C LEU A 391 -17.80 1.71 -10.18
N MET A 392 -16.56 2.12 -10.48
CA MET A 392 -15.70 1.44 -11.47
C MET A 392 -15.46 -0.03 -11.11
N LEU A 393 -15.25 -0.36 -9.83
CA LEU A 393 -15.11 -1.75 -9.39
C LEU A 393 -16.41 -2.53 -9.55
N LEU A 394 -17.54 -1.96 -9.12
CA LEU A 394 -18.85 -2.63 -9.18
C LEU A 394 -19.30 -2.87 -10.62
N THR A 395 -19.02 -1.96 -11.55
CA THR A 395 -19.39 -2.13 -12.96
C THR A 395 -18.54 -3.22 -13.63
N THR A 396 -17.23 -3.24 -13.36
CA THR A 396 -16.30 -4.21 -13.96
C THR A 396 -16.44 -5.61 -13.38
N LEU A 397 -16.66 -5.73 -12.06
CA LEU A 397 -16.83 -7.02 -11.38
C LEU A 397 -18.21 -7.64 -11.59
N ARG A 398 -19.19 -6.90 -12.15
CA ARG A 398 -20.53 -7.44 -12.43
C ARG A 398 -20.52 -8.60 -13.42
N ALA A 399 -19.61 -8.60 -14.38
CA ALA A 399 -19.55 -9.59 -15.47
C ALA A 399 -18.83 -10.90 -15.08
N VAL A 400 -18.25 -10.96 -13.90
CA VAL A 400 -17.52 -12.13 -13.37
C VAL A 400 -18.51 -13.19 -12.84
N PRO A 401 -18.19 -14.51 -12.87
CA PRO A 401 -19.08 -15.55 -12.34
C PRO A 401 -19.60 -15.30 -10.90
N ALA A 402 -18.75 -14.80 -10.00
CA ALA A 402 -19.11 -14.43 -8.63
C ALA A 402 -19.68 -12.99 -8.49
N GLY A 403 -20.00 -12.32 -9.60
CA GLY A 403 -20.32 -10.89 -9.65
C GLY A 403 -21.48 -10.49 -8.75
N THR A 404 -22.55 -11.29 -8.67
CA THR A 404 -23.71 -11.00 -7.82
C THR A 404 -23.35 -10.97 -6.32
N ALA A 405 -22.54 -11.94 -5.88
CA ALA A 405 -22.07 -12.03 -4.49
C ALA A 405 -21.12 -10.87 -4.16
N ILE A 406 -20.16 -10.60 -5.05
CA ILE A 406 -19.23 -9.47 -4.91
C ILE A 406 -20.00 -8.15 -4.80
N TRP A 407 -20.94 -7.92 -5.71
CA TRP A 407 -21.72 -6.68 -5.78
C TRP A 407 -22.56 -6.48 -4.50
N SER A 408 -23.25 -7.52 -4.06
CA SER A 408 -24.05 -7.50 -2.83
C SER A 408 -23.20 -7.19 -1.60
N VAL A 409 -22.05 -7.85 -1.46
CA VAL A 409 -21.14 -7.67 -0.32
C VAL A 409 -20.50 -6.29 -0.32
N LEU A 410 -20.03 -5.80 -1.46
CA LEU A 410 -19.41 -4.48 -1.56
C LEU A 410 -20.42 -3.37 -1.24
N LEU A 411 -21.67 -3.45 -1.72
CA LEU A 411 -22.70 -2.48 -1.37
C LEU A 411 -23.14 -2.55 0.08
N ALA A 412 -23.37 -3.76 0.60
CA ALA A 412 -23.71 -3.95 2.02
C ALA A 412 -22.60 -3.41 2.92
N SER A 413 -21.33 -3.67 2.58
CA SER A 413 -20.19 -3.14 3.32
C SER A 413 -20.08 -1.62 3.24
N GLY A 414 -20.36 -1.03 2.07
CA GLY A 414 -20.41 0.43 1.90
C GLY A 414 -21.49 1.08 2.76
N PHE A 415 -22.68 0.46 2.82
CA PHE A 415 -23.78 0.90 3.67
C PHE A 415 -23.43 0.79 5.17
N ILE A 416 -22.81 -0.33 5.59
CA ILE A 416 -22.32 -0.52 6.95
C ILE A 416 -21.29 0.56 7.34
N VAL A 417 -20.33 0.84 6.45
CA VAL A 417 -19.32 1.90 6.67
C VAL A 417 -19.98 3.27 6.81
N MET A 418 -20.98 3.56 5.98
CA MET A 418 -21.74 4.81 6.06
C MET A 418 -22.47 4.95 7.41
N ILE A 419 -23.15 3.89 7.87
CA ILE A 419 -23.80 3.87 9.20
C ILE A 419 -22.79 4.11 10.31
N ALA A 420 -21.68 3.38 10.30
CA ALA A 420 -20.65 3.51 11.34
C ALA A 420 -20.07 4.92 11.38
N LEU A 421 -19.67 5.47 10.23
CA LEU A 421 -19.12 6.83 10.15
C LEU A 421 -20.12 7.90 10.60
N ALA A 422 -21.39 7.77 10.23
CA ALA A 422 -22.44 8.69 10.68
C ALA A 422 -22.67 8.59 12.20
N ARG A 423 -22.85 7.38 12.72
CA ARG A 423 -23.05 7.11 14.15
C ARG A 423 -21.87 7.61 14.98
N ASP A 424 -20.67 7.19 14.62
CA ASP A 424 -19.44 7.44 15.38
C ASP A 424 -18.99 8.89 15.25
N GLY A 425 -19.20 9.50 14.08
CA GLY A 425 -19.04 10.94 13.85
C GLY A 425 -19.95 11.78 14.75
N CYS A 426 -21.25 11.47 14.81
CA CYS A 426 -22.20 12.12 15.71
C CYS A 426 -21.77 12.03 17.18
N LEU A 427 -21.34 10.85 17.64
CA LEU A 427 -20.90 10.64 19.02
C LEU A 427 -19.62 11.41 19.37
N MET A 428 -18.69 11.53 18.43
CA MET A 428 -17.37 12.12 18.65
C MET A 428 -17.36 13.64 18.47
N ILE A 429 -18.06 14.16 17.46
CA ILE A 429 -17.94 15.54 17.00
C ILE A 429 -19.11 16.40 17.46
N TRP A 430 -20.34 15.91 17.31
CA TRP A 430 -21.54 16.73 17.46
C TRP A 430 -22.29 16.50 18.77
N LYS A 431 -22.02 15.41 19.50
CA LYS A 431 -22.65 15.17 20.80
C LYS A 431 -22.06 16.12 21.87
N PRO A 432 -22.85 17.05 22.42
CA PRO A 432 -22.36 17.99 23.42
C PRO A 432 -22.02 17.25 24.72
N ALA A 433 -20.87 17.58 25.31
CA ALA A 433 -20.53 17.12 26.65
C ALA A 433 -20.99 18.17 27.66
N THR A 434 -22.01 17.85 28.43
CA THR A 434 -22.61 18.75 29.45
C THR A 434 -21.66 19.09 30.60
N LEU A 435 -20.58 18.33 30.79
CA LEU A 435 -19.60 18.48 31.88
C LEU A 435 -18.14 18.34 31.39
N ALA A 436 -17.84 18.64 30.12
CA ALA A 436 -16.46 18.50 29.62
C ALA A 436 -15.53 19.56 30.21
N ALA A 437 -14.35 19.11 30.64
CA ALA A 437 -13.22 19.98 30.91
C ALA A 437 -12.95 20.89 29.68
N PRO A 438 -12.49 22.13 29.88
CA PRO A 438 -12.19 23.04 28.77
C PRO A 438 -11.19 22.39 27.80
N PRO A 439 -11.33 22.64 26.48
CA PRO A 439 -10.43 22.08 25.50
C PRO A 439 -8.98 22.50 25.80
N PRO A 440 -7.99 21.64 25.49
CA PRO A 440 -6.57 21.99 25.65
C PRO A 440 -6.24 23.30 24.93
N THR A 441 -5.55 24.21 25.62
CA THR A 441 -5.29 25.61 25.22
C THR A 441 -4.17 25.80 24.19
N GLY A 442 -3.48 24.74 23.77
CA GLY A 442 -2.39 24.83 22.79
C GLY A 442 -2.89 25.18 21.37
N VAL A 443 -2.02 25.65 20.47
CA VAL A 443 -2.32 25.80 19.03
C VAL A 443 -1.94 24.51 18.30
N ILE A 444 -2.71 24.10 17.28
CA ILE A 444 -2.33 22.93 16.46
C ILE A 444 -1.15 23.39 15.62
N ALA A 445 -0.02 22.68 15.72
CA ALA A 445 1.15 22.95 14.89
C ALA A 445 0.75 22.95 13.42
N TRP A 446 1.19 23.97 12.67
CA TRP A 446 0.80 24.17 11.27
C TRP A 446 1.15 22.94 10.42
N GLN A 447 2.26 22.25 10.70
CA GLN A 447 2.66 21.05 9.99
C GLN A 447 1.61 19.94 10.07
N ARG A 448 1.01 19.73 11.26
CA ARG A 448 -0.04 18.71 11.46
C ARG A 448 -1.33 19.12 10.76
N ALA A 449 -1.71 20.39 10.85
CA ALA A 449 -2.89 20.91 10.16
C ALA A 449 -2.75 20.78 8.64
N THR A 450 -1.64 21.27 8.07
CA THR A 450 -1.34 21.19 6.64
C THR A 450 -1.28 19.74 6.16
N ALA A 451 -0.56 18.85 6.86
CA ALA A 451 -0.47 17.45 6.48
C ALA A 451 -1.85 16.75 6.45
N THR A 452 -2.67 16.96 7.49
CA THR A 452 -4.03 16.40 7.54
C THR A 452 -4.92 16.97 6.43
N LEU A 453 -4.88 18.29 6.21
CA LEU A 453 -5.68 18.94 5.18
C LEU A 453 -5.28 18.50 3.76
N LEU A 454 -3.99 18.29 3.49
CA LEU A 454 -3.52 17.76 2.20
C LEU A 454 -4.11 16.38 1.90
N LEU A 455 -4.11 15.45 2.86
CA LEU A 455 -4.69 14.12 2.64
C LEU A 455 -6.23 14.14 2.57
N VAL A 456 -6.89 15.00 3.35
CA VAL A 456 -8.36 15.16 3.27
C VAL A 456 -8.77 15.76 1.92
N ALA A 457 -8.00 16.73 1.41
CA ALA A 457 -8.23 17.35 0.10
C ALA A 457 -7.98 16.36 -1.06
N ALA A 458 -7.21 15.29 -0.85
CA ALA A 458 -7.00 14.27 -1.87
C ALA A 458 -8.32 13.64 -2.35
N GLY A 459 -9.29 13.44 -1.46
CA GLY A 459 -10.61 12.89 -1.81
C GLY A 459 -11.31 13.65 -2.95
N PRO A 460 -11.59 14.95 -2.77
CA PRO A 460 -12.11 15.85 -3.81
C PRO A 460 -11.18 15.99 -5.03
N LEU A 461 -9.87 16.17 -4.82
CA LEU A 461 -8.93 16.39 -5.91
C LEU A 461 -8.85 15.20 -6.86
N LEU A 462 -8.84 13.97 -6.33
CA LEU A 462 -8.91 12.75 -7.12
C LEU A 462 -10.23 12.63 -7.90
N ALA A 463 -11.33 13.17 -7.38
CA ALA A 463 -12.60 13.18 -8.09
C ALA A 463 -12.59 14.16 -9.27
N ILE A 464 -12.01 15.34 -9.08
CA ILE A 464 -11.82 16.33 -10.15
C ILE A 464 -10.87 15.77 -11.21
N ALA A 465 -9.78 15.13 -10.79
CA ALA A 465 -8.80 14.50 -11.67
C ALA A 465 -9.19 13.07 -12.09
N ALA A 466 -10.46 12.67 -11.95
CA ALA A 466 -10.84 11.27 -12.14
C ALA A 466 -10.55 10.74 -13.55
N HIS A 467 -10.83 11.54 -14.58
CA HIS A 467 -10.62 11.15 -15.98
C HIS A 467 -9.15 10.84 -16.30
N PRO A 468 -8.17 11.76 -16.09
CA PRO A 468 -6.77 11.45 -16.39
C PRO A 468 -6.22 10.29 -15.53
N LEU A 469 -6.66 10.17 -14.28
CA LEU A 469 -6.25 9.07 -13.41
C LEU A 469 -6.81 7.72 -13.87
N ALA A 470 -8.09 7.66 -14.26
CA ALA A 470 -8.70 6.47 -14.82
C ALA A 470 -8.01 6.07 -16.15
N ALA A 471 -7.72 7.03 -17.03
CA ALA A 471 -7.01 6.77 -18.29
C ALA A 471 -5.58 6.26 -18.05
N TYR A 472 -4.87 6.76 -17.04
CA TYR A 472 -3.57 6.21 -16.65
C TYR A 472 -3.72 4.79 -16.08
N ALA A 473 -4.73 4.54 -15.25
CA ALA A 473 -5.00 3.22 -14.69
C ALA A 473 -5.36 2.18 -15.77
N GLU A 474 -6.13 2.57 -16.79
CA GLU A 474 -6.45 1.73 -17.96
C GLU A 474 -5.20 1.38 -18.77
N ARG A 475 -4.36 2.36 -19.08
CA ARG A 475 -3.07 2.14 -19.77
C ARG A 475 -2.08 1.33 -18.94
N THR A 476 -2.15 1.41 -17.62
CA THR A 476 -1.37 0.58 -16.71
C THR A 476 -1.87 -0.86 -16.74
N ALA A 477 -3.18 -1.07 -16.67
CA ALA A 477 -3.78 -2.39 -16.71
C ALA A 477 -3.53 -3.10 -18.04
N SER A 478 -3.62 -2.39 -19.17
CA SER A 478 -3.29 -2.96 -20.48
C SER A 478 -1.80 -3.35 -20.60
N GLN A 479 -0.90 -2.55 -20.01
CA GLN A 479 0.52 -2.90 -19.94
C GLN A 479 0.76 -4.17 -19.09
N LEU A 480 0.05 -4.33 -17.96
CA LEU A 480 0.16 -5.53 -17.13
C LEU A 480 -0.34 -6.79 -17.86
N GLN A 481 -1.39 -6.67 -18.67
CA GLN A 481 -1.94 -7.78 -19.45
C GLN A 481 -1.13 -8.15 -20.69
N THR A 482 0.00 -7.48 -20.94
CA THR A 482 0.91 -7.79 -22.05
C THR A 482 2.27 -8.27 -21.51
N PRO A 483 2.31 -9.41 -20.78
CA PRO A 483 3.53 -9.87 -20.10
C PRO A 483 4.68 -10.18 -21.07
N GLY A 484 4.38 -10.51 -22.32
CA GLY A 484 5.41 -10.69 -23.37
C GLY A 484 6.26 -9.43 -23.60
N ALA A 485 5.68 -8.24 -23.49
CA ALA A 485 6.44 -6.98 -23.60
C ALA A 485 7.36 -6.78 -22.40
N TYR A 486 6.92 -7.20 -21.20
CA TYR A 486 7.74 -7.22 -19.99
C TYR A 486 8.92 -8.18 -20.13
N VAL A 487 8.66 -9.41 -20.53
CA VAL A 487 9.68 -10.44 -20.71
C VAL A 487 10.70 -10.02 -21.77
N ALA A 488 10.24 -9.56 -22.94
CA ALA A 488 11.10 -9.13 -24.03
C ALA A 488 11.93 -7.89 -23.67
N GLY A 489 11.36 -6.96 -22.88
CA GLY A 489 12.09 -5.80 -22.37
C GLY A 489 13.24 -6.25 -21.47
N VAL A 490 12.96 -7.08 -20.46
CA VAL A 490 13.92 -7.47 -19.41
C VAL A 490 15.01 -8.39 -19.93
N LEU A 491 14.65 -9.40 -20.75
CA LEU A 491 15.61 -10.39 -21.26
C LEU A 491 16.31 -9.94 -22.55
N GLY A 492 15.87 -8.85 -23.17
CA GLY A 492 16.39 -8.34 -24.43
C GLY A 492 15.82 -9.04 -25.68
N ALA A 493 15.83 -8.32 -26.81
CA ALA A 493 15.22 -8.78 -28.07
C ALA A 493 15.91 -10.00 -28.72
N SER A 494 17.20 -10.23 -28.47
CA SER A 494 17.94 -11.37 -29.04
C SER A 494 17.44 -12.71 -28.49
N MET A 495 17.12 -12.77 -27.20
CA MET A 495 16.52 -13.96 -26.59
C MET A 495 15.04 -14.09 -27.01
N ALA A 496 14.30 -12.99 -27.15
CA ALA A 496 12.93 -12.99 -27.72
C ALA A 496 12.83 -13.55 -29.15
N THR A 497 13.93 -13.54 -29.91
CA THR A 497 13.99 -14.06 -31.28
C THR A 497 14.26 -15.57 -31.30
N SER A 498 15.18 -16.06 -30.47
CA SER A 498 15.34 -17.51 -30.24
C SER A 498 14.08 -18.14 -29.65
N LEU A 499 13.29 -17.36 -28.91
CA LEU A 499 11.97 -17.73 -28.37
C LEU A 499 10.87 -17.92 -29.44
N ARG A 500 10.96 -17.22 -30.58
CA ARG A 500 10.05 -17.44 -31.72
C ARG A 500 10.46 -18.64 -32.57
N GLU A 501 11.75 -18.95 -32.61
CA GLU A 501 12.29 -20.06 -33.38
C GLU A 501 12.16 -21.40 -32.65
N ALA A 502 12.24 -21.44 -31.31
CA ALA A 502 12.01 -22.65 -30.52
C ALA A 502 10.53 -23.05 -30.36
N ALA A 503 9.60 -22.16 -30.71
CA ALA A 503 8.16 -22.40 -30.72
C ALA A 503 7.59 -22.80 -32.10
N ARG A 504 8.48 -22.95 -33.11
CA ARG A 504 8.20 -23.59 -34.40
C ARG A 504 8.84 -24.95 -34.42
#